data_AF-A0A1J3GW41-F1
#
_entry.id   AF-A0A1J3GW41-F1
#
_cell.length_a   1.000
_cell.length_b   1.000
_cell.length_c   1.000
_cell.angle_alpha   90.00
_cell.angle_beta   90.00
_cell.angle_gamma   90.00
#
_symmetry.space_group_name_H-M   'P 1'
#
loop_
_entity.id
_entity.type
_entity.pdbx_description
1 polymer ?
#
loop_
_entity_poly.entity_id
_entity_poly.type
_entity_poly.pdbx_seq_one_letter_code
_entity_poly.pdbx_strand_id
1 'polypeptide(L)'
;VSSRSDLEGKSKLNESARLVDELLRVSSQWFLKYLEGSLKKGSFLVKKEEANGKDSLLVHLKAVNRWLDDLILSRTETRERVEDVRKKLQQFLLEHIESAMGETQ
;
A
#
# COMPACT_ATOMS: atom_id res chain seq x y z
N VAL A 1 34.82 -20.52 25.30
CA VAL A 1 34.68 -19.35 24.38
C VAL A 1 33.38 -19.38 23.55
N SER A 2 32.66 -20.51 23.48
CA SER A 2 31.47 -20.67 22.60
C SER A 2 30.20 -19.88 22.96
N SER A 3 29.99 -19.49 24.23
CA SER A 3 28.67 -18.96 24.66
C SER A 3 28.46 -17.46 24.36
N ARG A 4 29.53 -16.71 24.06
CA ARG A 4 29.47 -15.25 23.88
C ARG A 4 29.09 -14.85 22.44
N SER A 5 29.47 -15.66 21.46
CA SER A 5 29.10 -15.48 20.05
C SER A 5 27.62 -15.75 19.78
N ASP A 6 27.03 -16.73 20.46
CA ASP A 6 25.63 -17.11 20.25
C ASP A 6 24.64 -16.07 20.82
N LEU A 7 25.00 -15.43 21.94
CA LEU A 7 24.23 -14.32 22.53
C LEU A 7 24.28 -13.07 21.64
N GLU A 8 25.44 -12.78 21.07
CA GLU A 8 25.59 -11.63 20.16
C GLU A 8 24.83 -11.84 18.83
N GLY A 9 24.85 -13.06 18.27
CA GLY A 9 24.05 -13.41 17.11
C GLY A 9 22.54 -13.26 17.34
N LYS A 10 22.03 -13.71 18.50
CA LYS A 10 20.63 -13.54 18.90
C LYS A 10 20.23 -12.06 19.05
N SER A 11 21.11 -11.23 19.59
CA SER A 11 20.85 -9.79 19.73
C SER A 11 20.74 -9.07 18.38
N LYS A 12 21.62 -9.41 17.41
CA LYS A 12 21.62 -8.84 16.06
C LYS A 12 20.38 -9.24 15.26
N LEU A 13 19.92 -10.49 15.40
CA LEU A 13 18.68 -10.95 14.75
C LEU A 13 17.44 -10.25 15.31
N ASN A 14 17.38 -10.05 16.63
CA ASN A 14 16.29 -9.31 17.26
C ASN A 14 16.28 -7.83 16.86
N GLU A 15 17.46 -7.21 16.75
CA GLU A 15 17.59 -5.83 16.24
C GLU A 15 17.16 -5.73 14.78
N SER A 16 17.55 -6.69 13.95
CA SER A 16 17.14 -6.76 12.54
C SER A 16 15.63 -6.91 12.39
N ALA A 17 15.01 -7.77 13.20
CA ALA A 17 13.55 -7.94 13.21
C ALA A 17 12.84 -6.63 13.58
N ARG A 18 13.30 -5.95 14.64
CA ARG A 18 12.75 -4.65 15.05
C ARG A 18 12.90 -3.58 13.97
N LEU A 19 14.00 -3.57 13.24
CA LEU A 19 14.22 -2.64 12.13
C LEU A 19 13.29 -2.92 10.96
N VAL A 20 13.03 -4.20 10.64
CA VAL A 20 12.07 -4.58 9.60
C VAL A 20 10.65 -4.15 9.98
N ASP A 21 10.25 -4.36 11.23
CA ASP A 21 8.94 -3.95 11.73
C ASP A 21 8.78 -2.42 11.67
N GLU A 22 9.80 -1.68 12.09
CA GLU A 22 9.79 -0.22 12.05
C GLU A 22 9.77 0.32 10.62
N LEU A 23 10.56 -0.28 9.73
CA LEU A 23 10.55 0.08 8.31
C LEU A 23 9.20 -0.19 7.68
N LEU A 24 8.59 -1.35 7.94
CA LEU A 24 7.26 -1.70 7.45
C LEU A 24 6.22 -0.69 7.97
N ARG A 25 6.29 -0.32 9.25
CA ARG A 25 5.40 0.66 9.86
C ARG A 25 5.53 2.04 9.21
N VAL A 26 6.75 2.57 9.12
CA VAL A 26 7.00 3.91 8.58
C VAL A 26 6.69 3.99 7.09
N SER A 27 7.08 2.96 6.31
CA SER A 27 6.79 2.89 4.88
C SER A 27 5.30 2.78 4.60
N SER A 28 4.56 1.97 5.36
CA SER A 28 3.10 1.86 5.24
C SER A 28 2.41 3.19 5.53
N GLN A 29 2.84 3.90 6.57
CA GLN A 29 2.30 5.22 6.91
C GLN A 29 2.60 6.28 5.83
N TRP A 30 3.81 6.26 5.27
CA TRP A 30 4.16 7.14 4.15
C TRP A 30 3.31 6.85 2.91
N PHE A 31 3.16 5.57 2.56
CA PHE A 31 2.40 5.17 1.38
C PHE A 31 0.91 5.47 1.52
N LEU A 32 0.32 5.31 2.71
CA LEU A 32 -1.06 5.74 2.99
C LEU A 32 -1.25 7.24 2.76
N LYS A 33 -0.31 8.09 3.21
CA LYS A 33 -0.35 9.54 2.94
C LYS A 33 -0.27 9.84 1.44
N TYR A 34 0.58 9.12 0.71
CA TYR A 34 0.68 9.24 -0.74
C TYR A 34 -0.63 8.86 -1.44
N LEU A 35 -1.25 7.74 -1.05
CA LEU A 35 -2.53 7.28 -1.60
C LEU A 35 -3.64 8.30 -1.34
N GLU A 36 -3.75 8.81 -0.12
CA GLU A 36 -4.71 9.88 0.20
C GLU A 36 -4.50 11.12 -0.67
N GLY A 37 -3.25 11.55 -0.85
CA GLY A 37 -2.93 12.69 -1.71
C GLY A 37 -3.26 12.45 -3.18
N SER A 38 -3.04 11.23 -3.66
CA SER A 38 -3.32 10.83 -5.05
C SER A 38 -4.82 10.72 -5.32
N LEU A 39 -5.56 10.08 -4.42
CA LEU A 39 -7.02 9.96 -4.49
C LEU A 39 -7.71 11.33 -4.39
N LYS A 40 -7.22 12.24 -3.53
CA LYS A 40 -7.72 13.63 -3.48
C LYS A 40 -7.51 14.39 -4.78
N LYS A 41 -6.45 14.09 -5.52
CA LYS A 41 -6.17 14.70 -6.83
C LYS A 41 -6.94 14.04 -7.97
N GLY A 42 -7.55 12.87 -7.73
CA GLY A 42 -8.19 12.08 -8.78
C GLY A 42 -7.23 11.55 -9.84
N SER A 43 -5.93 11.47 -9.54
CA SER A 43 -4.93 11.01 -10.51
C SER A 43 -3.74 10.35 -9.82
N PHE A 44 -3.26 9.26 -10.39
CA PHE A 44 -2.01 8.62 -10.00
C PHE A 44 -0.88 9.05 -10.93
N LEU A 45 0.32 9.25 -10.39
CA LEU A 45 1.53 9.52 -11.18
C LEU A 45 1.96 8.25 -11.91
N VAL A 46 1.31 7.93 -13.03
CA VAL A 46 1.75 6.88 -13.95
C VAL A 46 2.39 7.58 -15.14
N LYS A 47 3.69 7.34 -15.36
CA LYS A 47 4.34 7.81 -16.57
C LYS A 47 3.64 7.17 -17.77
N LYS A 48 3.19 8.00 -18.69
CA LYS A 48 2.39 7.63 -19.88
C LYS A 48 3.16 6.79 -20.91
N GLU A 49 4.42 6.45 -20.64
CA GLU A 49 5.35 5.80 -21.58
C GLU A 49 5.13 4.29 -21.75
N GLU A 50 4.32 3.66 -20.91
CA GLU A 50 3.91 2.28 -21.12
C GLU A 50 2.59 2.26 -21.89
N ALA A 51 2.61 1.77 -23.13
CA ALA A 51 1.43 1.57 -23.97
C ALA A 51 0.33 0.68 -23.31
N ASN A 52 0.68 0.02 -22.19
CA ASN A 52 -0.20 -0.79 -21.34
C ASN A 52 -0.53 -0.13 -19.98
N GLY A 53 -0.21 1.16 -19.82
CA GLY A 53 -0.14 1.86 -18.52
C GLY A 53 -1.47 1.96 -17.75
N LYS A 54 -2.62 1.86 -18.43
CA LYS A 54 -3.94 1.84 -17.78
C LYS A 54 -4.24 0.46 -17.16
N ASP A 55 -3.94 -0.61 -17.88
CA ASP A 55 -4.15 -1.98 -17.41
C ASP A 55 -3.16 -2.33 -16.29
N SER A 56 -1.90 -1.89 -16.41
CA SER A 56 -0.89 -2.07 -15.37
C SER A 56 -1.25 -1.30 -14.09
N LEU A 57 -1.75 -0.06 -14.20
CA LEU A 57 -2.25 0.70 -13.05
C LEU A 57 -3.41 -0.02 -12.35
N LEU A 58 -4.38 -0.55 -13.10
CA LEU A 58 -5.52 -1.24 -12.51
C LEU A 58 -5.08 -2.49 -11.73
N VAL A 59 -4.12 -3.26 -12.24
CA VAL A 59 -3.53 -4.40 -11.55
C VAL A 59 -2.86 -3.95 -10.24
N HIS A 60 -2.08 -2.87 -10.28
CA HIS A 60 -1.45 -2.32 -9.08
C HIS A 60 -2.48 -1.84 -8.04
N LEU A 61 -3.53 -1.13 -8.46
CA LEU A 61 -4.57 -0.64 -7.56
C LEU A 61 -5.39 -1.78 -6.93
N LYS A 62 -5.61 -2.89 -7.66
CA LYS A 62 -6.21 -4.11 -7.09
C LYS A 62 -5.33 -4.72 -6.00
N ALA A 63 -4.01 -4.76 -6.21
CA ALA A 63 -3.06 -5.23 -5.20
C ALA A 63 -3.06 -4.32 -3.97
N VAL A 64 -3.08 -2.99 -4.17
CA VAL A 64 -3.21 -2.01 -3.08
C VAL A 64 -4.51 -2.20 -2.31
N ASN A 65 -5.64 -2.47 -2.98
CA ASN A 65 -6.90 -2.71 -2.29
C ASN A 65 -6.83 -3.91 -1.34
N ARG A 66 -6.19 -5.02 -1.77
CA ARG A 66 -5.96 -6.18 -0.89
C ARG A 66 -5.06 -5.85 0.29
N TRP A 67 -3.99 -5.11 0.05
CA TRP A 67 -3.08 -4.67 1.11
C TRP A 67 -3.79 -3.81 2.17
N LEU A 68 -4.74 -2.96 1.77
CA LEU A 68 -5.57 -2.20 2.72
C LEU A 68 -6.49 -3.11 3.54
N ASP A 69 -7.07 -4.14 2.94
CA ASP A 69 -7.89 -5.13 3.66
C ASP A 69 -7.05 -5.89 4.71
N ASP A 70 -5.83 -6.31 4.35
CA ASP A 70 -4.89 -6.97 5.28
C ASP A 70 -4.50 -6.04 6.45
N LEU A 71 -4.26 -4.76 6.17
CA LEU A 71 -4.00 -3.75 7.20
C LEU A 71 -5.16 -3.59 8.17
N ILE A 72 -6.41 -3.60 7.69
CA ILE A 72 -7.61 -3.53 8.53
C ILE A 72 -7.71 -4.74 9.46
N LEU A 73 -7.41 -5.94 8.94
CA LEU A 73 -7.43 -7.19 9.72
C LEU A 73 -6.35 -7.22 10.80
N SER A 74 -5.22 -6.54 10.59
CA SER A 74 -4.10 -6.49 11.53
C SER A 74 -4.35 -5.67 12.82
N ARG A 75 -5.58 -5.13 13.03
CA ARG A 75 -5.99 -4.30 14.19
C ARG A 75 -5.01 -3.15 14.49
N THR A 76 -4.53 -2.46 13.47
CA THR A 76 -3.72 -1.25 13.66
C THR A 76 -4.58 -0.10 14.18
N GLU A 77 -3.99 0.80 14.98
CA GLU A 77 -4.64 2.02 15.51
C GLU A 77 -5.24 2.94 14.42
N THR A 78 -4.80 2.76 13.17
CA THR A 78 -5.23 3.56 12.00
C THR A 78 -6.41 2.97 11.22
N ARG A 79 -7.15 2.02 11.79
CA ARG A 79 -8.21 1.28 11.08
C ARG A 79 -9.23 2.17 10.37
N GLU A 80 -9.79 3.17 11.05
CA GLU A 80 -10.79 4.07 10.46
C GLU A 80 -10.24 4.82 9.24
N ARG A 81 -9.01 5.32 9.36
CA ARG A 81 -8.30 6.02 8.28
C ARG A 81 -8.05 5.10 7.09
N VAL A 82 -7.62 3.86 7.34
CA VAL A 82 -7.37 2.86 6.30
C VAL A 82 -8.69 2.48 5.60
N GLU A 83 -9.78 2.36 6.35
CA GLU A 83 -11.13 2.10 5.79
C GLU A 83 -11.61 3.23 4.89
N ASP A 84 -11.38 4.50 5.25
CA ASP A 84 -11.70 5.66 4.41
C ASP A 84 -10.89 5.67 3.11
N VAL A 85 -9.57 5.42 3.19
CA VAL A 85 -8.71 5.30 2.00
C VAL A 85 -9.18 4.17 1.09
N ARG A 86 -9.55 3.02 1.65
CA ARG A 86 -10.08 1.89 0.89
C ARG A 86 -11.37 2.26 0.15
N LYS A 87 -12.33 2.89 0.83
CA LYS A 87 -13.59 3.32 0.21
C LYS A 87 -13.34 4.29 -0.94
N LYS A 88 -12.45 5.26 -0.76
CA LYS A 88 -12.06 6.21 -1.80
C LYS A 88 -11.37 5.55 -2.99
N LEU A 89 -10.51 4.57 -2.74
CA LEU A 89 -9.87 3.79 -3.81
C LEU A 89 -10.89 2.97 -4.60
N GLN A 90 -11.83 2.32 -3.92
CA GLN A 90 -12.90 1.57 -4.57
C GLN A 90 -13.80 2.46 -5.42
N GLN A 91 -14.18 3.64 -4.90
CA GLN A 91 -14.94 4.64 -5.64
C GLN A 91 -14.17 5.10 -6.90
N PHE A 92 -12.89 5.44 -6.75
CA PHE A 92 -12.04 5.83 -7.88
C PHE A 92 -11.99 4.75 -8.96
N LEU A 93 -11.83 3.48 -8.56
CA LEU A 93 -11.80 2.35 -9.48
C LEU A 93 -13.12 2.17 -10.24
N LEU A 94 -14.27 2.33 -9.56
CA LEU A 94 -15.59 2.24 -10.19
C LEU A 94 -15.79 3.36 -11.22
N GLU A 95 -15.48 4.61 -10.86
CA GLU A 95 -15.60 5.77 -11.76
C GLU A 95 -14.74 5.61 -13.02
N HIS A 96 -13.53 5.04 -12.88
CA HIS A 96 -12.64 4.83 -14.02
C HIS A 96 -13.04 3.63 -14.89
N ILE A 97 -13.70 2.62 -14.33
CA ILE A 97 -14.32 1.54 -15.10
C ILE A 97 -15.54 2.06 -15.87
N GLU A 98 -16.40 2.84 -15.22
CA GLU A 98 -17.57 3.47 -15.87
C GLU A 98 -17.15 4.40 -17.01
N SER A 99 -16.10 5.20 -16.82
CA SER A 99 -15.56 6.04 -17.89
C SER A 99 -15.00 5.22 -19.05
N ALA A 100 -14.36 4.07 -18.80
CA ALA A 100 -13.86 3.19 -19.85
C ALA A 100 -14.99 2.45 -20.60
N MET A 101 -16.12 2.19 -19.93
CA MET A 101 -17.30 1.56 -20.54
C MET A 101 -18.23 2.55 -21.23
N GLY A 102 -18.24 3.82 -20.82
CA GLY A 102 -19.02 4.89 -21.46
C GLY A 102 -18.42 5.40 -22.78
N GLU A 103 -17.15 5.13 -23.05
CA GLU A 103 -16.46 5.47 -24.31
C GLU A 103 -16.76 4.47 -25.46
N THR A 104 -17.53 3.39 -25.20
CA THR A 104 -17.90 2.38 -26.21
C THR A 104 -19.25 2.62 -26.91
N GLN A 105 -19.74 3.85 -27.01
CA GLN A 105 -20.97 4.18 -27.76
C GLN A 105 -20.75 5.16 -28.91
#